data_AF-A0A918ADL1-F1
#
_entry.id   AF-A0A918ADL1-F1
#
_cell.length_a   1.000
_cell.length_b   1.000
_cell.length_c   1.000
_cell.angle_alpha   90.00
_cell.angle_beta   90.00
_cell.angle_gamma   90.00
#
_symmetry.space_group_name_H-M   'P 1'
#
loop_
_entity.id
_entity.type
_entity.pdbx_description
1 polymer ?
#
loop_
_entity_poly.entity_id
_entity_poly.type
_entity_poly.pdbx_seq_one_letter_code
_entity_poly.pdbx_strand_id
1 'polypeptide(L)'
;MIMANADLRERELIKLERMTAAVTDELRRRGIGDAAASLAAKTGSAVYRVAFQRWVNAADDLDLRDTISQSFAMLRALIAAH
;
A
#
# COMPACT_ATOMS: atom_id res chain seq x y z
N MET A 1 6.80 10.49 13.23
CA MET A 1 6.55 9.49 14.29
C MET A 1 5.03 9.43 14.60
N ILE A 2 4.23 8.83 13.72
CA ILE A 2 2.78 8.57 13.96
C ILE A 2 2.59 7.28 14.79
N MET A 3 3.57 6.38 14.75
CA MET A 3 3.54 5.06 15.38
C MET A 3 3.60 5.08 16.92
N ALA A 4 3.97 6.21 17.53
CA ALA A 4 4.26 6.30 18.97
C ALA A 4 3.09 6.85 19.80
N ASN A 5 2.03 7.30 19.13
CA ASN A 5 0.81 7.79 19.77
C ASN A 5 -0.34 6.86 19.37
N ALA A 6 -0.98 6.22 20.36
CA ALA A 6 -2.01 5.21 20.12
C ALA A 6 -3.20 5.75 19.31
N ASP A 7 -3.66 6.97 19.60
CA ASP A 7 -4.80 7.59 18.90
C ASP A 7 -4.46 7.90 17.44
N LEU A 8 -3.25 8.41 17.18
CA LEU A 8 -2.78 8.64 15.81
C LEU A 8 -2.60 7.32 15.04
N ARG A 9 -2.22 6.26 15.76
CA ARG A 9 -2.11 4.90 15.22
C ARG A 9 -3.44 4.37 14.74
N GLU A 10 -4.45 4.46 15.61
CA GLU A 10 -5.79 3.97 15.36
C GLU A 10 -6.42 4.71 14.18
N ARG A 11 -6.29 6.05 14.15
CA ARG A 11 -6.74 6.88 13.03
C ARG A 11 -6.08 6.48 11.71
N GLU A 12 -4.78 6.21 11.71
CA GLU A 12 -4.06 5.80 10.50
C GLU A 12 -4.50 4.41 10.03
N LEU A 13 -4.77 3.48 10.95
CA LEU A 13 -5.32 2.17 10.60
C LEU A 13 -6.71 2.29 9.97
N ILE A 14 -7.61 3.10 10.55
CA ILE A 14 -8.95 3.36 9.98
C ILE A 14 -8.84 3.98 8.59
N LYS A 15 -7.90 4.92 8.39
CA LYS A 15 -7.69 5.57 7.10
C LYS A 15 -7.24 4.56 6.03
N LEU A 16 -6.31 3.68 6.37
CA LEU A 16 -5.83 2.62 5.45
C LEU A 16 -6.92 1.60 5.14
N GLU A 17 -7.75 1.26 6.12
CA GLU A 17 -8.90 0.37 5.93
C GLU A 17 -9.88 0.96 4.92
N ARG A 18 -10.29 2.23 5.11
CA ARG A 18 -11.20 2.92 4.18
C ARG A 18 -10.64 3.02 2.76
N MET A 19 -9.35 3.32 2.63
CA MET A 19 -8.68 3.35 1.33
C MET A 19 -8.69 1.97 0.66
N THR A 20 -8.44 0.92 1.43
CA THR A 20 -8.45 -0.46 0.92
C THR A 20 -9.85 -0.89 0.49
N ALA A 21 -10.88 -0.52 1.25
CA ALA A 21 -12.27 -0.78 0.90
C ALA A 21 -12.66 -0.09 -0.42
N ALA A 22 -12.33 1.20 -0.57
CA ALA A 22 -12.61 1.96 -1.78
C ALA A 22 -11.93 1.36 -3.03
N VAL A 23 -10.66 0.94 -2.91
CA VAL A 23 -9.94 0.28 -4.00
C VAL A 23 -10.56 -1.08 -4.33
N THR A 24 -10.98 -1.84 -3.31
CA THR A 24 -11.65 -3.14 -3.50
C THR A 24 -12.95 -2.96 -4.30
N ASP A 25 -13.78 -2.00 -3.91
CA ASP A 25 -15.06 -1.72 -4.56
C ASP A 25 -14.90 -1.26 -6.01
N GLU A 26 -13.89 -0.43 -6.27
CA GLU A 26 -13.59 0.01 -7.64
C GLU A 26 -13.10 -1.16 -8.51
N LEU A 27 -12.27 -2.06 -7.98
CA LEU A 27 -11.85 -3.26 -8.70
C LEU A 27 -13.03 -4.20 -8.99
N ARG A 28 -13.97 -4.35 -8.04
CA ARG A 28 -15.22 -5.11 -8.25
C ARG A 28 -16.07 -4.48 -9.36
N ARG A 29 -16.21 -3.15 -9.36
CA ARG A 29 -16.93 -2.41 -10.43
C ARG A 29 -16.30 -2.63 -11.81
N ARG A 30 -15.00 -2.95 -11.88
CA ARG A 30 -14.27 -3.31 -13.10
C ARG A 30 -14.39 -4.79 -13.48
N GLY A 31 -15.20 -5.57 -12.77
CA GLY A 31 -15.42 -6.99 -13.05
C GLY A 31 -14.36 -7.93 -12.47
N ILE A 32 -13.46 -7.43 -11.60
CA ILE A 32 -12.50 -8.30 -10.90
C ILE A 32 -13.23 -9.07 -9.81
N GLY A 33 -13.01 -10.39 -9.75
CA GLY A 33 -13.62 -11.26 -8.75
C GLY A 33 -13.28 -10.83 -7.32
N ASP A 34 -14.21 -11.05 -6.39
CA ASP A 34 -14.16 -10.52 -5.03
C ASP A 34 -12.86 -10.80 -4.27
N ALA A 35 -12.44 -12.07 -4.25
CA ALA A 35 -11.21 -12.49 -3.59
C ALA A 35 -9.97 -11.81 -4.20
N ALA A 36 -9.91 -11.72 -5.53
CA ALA A 36 -8.81 -11.07 -6.25
C ALA A 36 -8.78 -9.55 -6.01
N ALA A 37 -9.95 -8.91 -6.00
CA ALA A 37 -10.08 -7.48 -5.69
C ALA A 37 -9.61 -7.16 -4.27
N SER A 38 -10.06 -7.95 -3.28
CA SER A 38 -9.65 -7.77 -1.88
C SER A 38 -8.15 -8.01 -1.69
N LEU A 39 -7.60 -9.07 -2.31
CA LEU A 39 -6.17 -9.38 -2.25
C LEU A 39 -5.33 -8.26 -2.88
N ALA A 40 -5.71 -7.78 -4.06
CA ALA A 40 -5.00 -6.72 -4.76
C ALA A 40 -5.01 -5.41 -3.96
N ALA A 41 -6.17 -5.02 -3.40
CA ALA A 41 -6.29 -3.79 -2.61
C ALA A 41 -5.43 -3.84 -1.33
N LYS A 42 -5.51 -4.95 -0.57
CA LYS A 42 -4.72 -5.14 0.66
C LYS A 42 -3.22 -5.16 0.37
N THR A 43 -2.82 -5.87 -0.68
CA THR A 43 -1.42 -5.96 -1.09
C THR A 43 -0.90 -4.60 -1.56
N GLY A 44 -1.66 -3.89 -2.41
CA GLY A 44 -1.29 -2.55 -2.87
C GLY A 44 -1.16 -1.54 -1.72
N SER A 45 -2.07 -1.59 -0.74
CA SER A 45 -2.01 -0.77 0.48
C SER A 45 -0.74 -1.06 1.31
N ALA A 46 -0.36 -2.34 1.44
CA ALA A 46 0.88 -2.72 2.12
C ALA A 46 2.14 -2.23 1.39
N VAL A 47 2.20 -2.39 0.06
CA VAL A 47 3.31 -1.90 -0.77
C VAL A 47 3.43 -0.38 -0.68
N TYR A 48 2.31 0.34 -0.79
CA TYR A 48 2.28 1.79 -0.65
C TYR A 48 2.85 2.24 0.70
N ARG A 49 2.45 1.59 1.80
CA ARG A 49 2.94 1.96 3.14
C ARG A 49 4.46 1.79 3.26
N VAL A 50 5.00 0.70 2.73
CA VAL A 50 6.46 0.48 2.69
C VAL A 50 7.16 1.54 1.85
N ALA A 51 6.63 1.83 0.66
CA ALA A 51 7.18 2.85 -0.24
C ALA A 51 7.16 4.24 0.41
N PHE A 52 6.04 4.63 1.01
CA PHE A 52 5.88 5.90 1.69
C PHE A 52 6.84 6.05 2.87
N GLN A 53 7.02 5.01 3.69
CA GLN A 53 8.00 5.04 4.78
C GLN A 53 9.44 5.17 4.26
N ARG A 54 9.79 4.52 3.15
CA ARG A 54 11.11 4.68 2.52
C ARG A 54 11.32 6.11 2.02
N TRP A 55 10.31 6.65 1.33
CA TRP A 55 10.32 8.01 0.80
C TRP A 55 10.48 9.06 1.91
N VAL A 56 9.68 9.02 2.98
CA VAL A 56 9.76 9.98 4.10
C VAL A 56 11.10 9.93 4.84
N ASN A 57 11.74 8.76 4.91
CA ASN A 57 12.99 8.58 5.65
C ASN A 57 14.24 8.68 4.76
N ALA A 58 14.08 8.98 3.46
CA ALA A 58 15.21 9.12 2.57
C ALA A 58 16.01 10.38 2.89
N ALA A 59 17.34 10.26 2.91
CA ALA A 59 18.24 11.40 3.06
C ALA A 59 18.35 12.20 1.75
N ASP A 60 18.10 11.55 0.61
CA ASP A 60 18.09 12.14 -0.72
C ASP A 60 16.65 12.45 -1.17
N ASP A 61 16.50 13.35 -2.15
CA ASP A 61 15.21 13.70 -2.75
C ASP A 61 14.70 12.57 -3.64
N LEU A 62 14.10 11.55 -3.01
CA LEU A 62 13.44 10.46 -3.72
C LEU A 62 12.09 10.93 -4.26
N ASP A 63 11.81 10.59 -5.51
CA ASP A 63 10.45 10.73 -6.04
C ASP A 63 9.53 9.63 -5.45
N LEU A 64 8.36 10.04 -4.98
CA LEU A 64 7.39 9.14 -4.35
C LEU A 64 6.83 8.12 -5.35
N ARG A 65 6.55 8.53 -6.59
CA ARG A 65 6.00 7.65 -7.64
C ARG A 65 7.02 6.59 -8.02
N ASP A 66 8.29 6.96 -8.13
CA ASP A 66 9.37 6.01 -8.41
C ASP A 66 9.56 5.04 -7.24
N THR A 67 9.51 5.53 -6.01
CA THR A 67 9.62 4.69 -4.80
C THR A 67 8.48 3.66 -4.71
N ILE A 68 7.26 4.06 -5.07
CA ILE A 68 6.10 3.16 -5.16
C ILE A 68 6.31 2.12 -6.26
N SER A 69 6.70 2.56 -7.47
CA SER A 69 6.95 1.67 -8.62
C SER A 69 8.02 0.62 -8.33
N GLN A 70 9.12 1.04 -7.70
CA GLN A 70 10.19 0.15 -7.26
C GLN A 70 9.71 -0.87 -6.21
N SER A 71 8.86 -0.46 -5.28
CA SER A 71 8.33 -1.35 -4.24
C SER A 71 7.41 -2.42 -4.81
N PHE A 72 6.59 -2.09 -5.83
CA PHE A 72 5.83 -3.08 -6.60
C PHE A 72 6.73 -4.00 -7.42
N ALA A 73 7.79 -3.47 -8.04
CA ALA A 73 8.75 -4.28 -8.77
C ALA A 73 9.44 -5.30 -7.85
N MET A 74 9.84 -4.88 -6.65
CA MET A 74 10.42 -5.75 -5.63
C MET A 74 9.45 -6.86 -5.21
N LEU A 75 8.18 -6.54 -4.93
CA LEU A 75 7.18 -7.55 -4.59
C LEU A 75 6.99 -8.57 -5.73
N ARG A 76 6.89 -8.11 -6.98
CA ARG A 76 6.77 -9.01 -8.15
C ARG A 76 7.97 -9.94 -8.29
N ALA A 77 9.18 -9.41 -8.11
CA ALA A 77 10.40 -10.22 -8.17
C ALA A 77 10.44 -11.29 -7.08
N LEU A 78 10.04 -10.96 -5.85
CA LEU A 78 9.96 -11.92 -4.75
C LEU A 78 8.94 -13.04 -5.00
N ILE A 79 7.79 -12.71 -5.60
CA ILE A 79 6.76 -13.70 -5.94
C ILE A 79 7.20 -14.59 -7.10
N ALA A 80 7.90 -14.04 -8.10
CA ALA A 80 8.36 -14.77 -9.28
C ALA A 80 9.61 -15.63 -9.05
N ALA A 81 10.34 -15.40 -7.96
CA ALA A 81 11.53 -16.17 -7.57
C ALA A 81 11.19 -17.51 -6.89
N HIS A 82 9.94 -17.99 -7.02
CA HIS A 82 9.45 -19.26 -6.50
C HIS A 82 8.72 -20.04 -7.58
#